data_AF-A0A3N5R5N8-F1
#
_entry.id   AF-A0A3N5R5N8-F1
#
_cell.length_a   1.000
_cell.length_b   1.000
_cell.length_c   1.000
_cell.angle_alpha   90.00
_cell.angle_beta   90.00
_cell.angle_gamma   90.00
#
_symmetry.space_group_name_H-M   'P 1'
#
loop_
_entity.id
_entity.type
_entity.pdbx_description
1 polymer ?
#
loop_
_entity_poly.entity_id
_entity_poly.type
_entity_poly.pdbx_seq_one_letter_code
_entity_poly.pdbx_strand_id
1 'polypeptide(L)'
;MPYNYFLSGSPTFFKSNKENWIDDFTQLFDDSFTNASDVFVIQEETLFASGAYADVTVRVNTAINNETGRKLGDDFKILLFQSSHADVSVGQLFQFDNSYWLIVNANSLKSLAVSAMARRCNNRIRWSDTNGITYSVPCIIDYSIATPDNKNRTDPLIGEGTIKVFAQLNDTTRT
;
A
#
# COMPACT_ATOMS: atom_id res chain seq x y z
N MET A 1 -17.00 -26.70 0.03
CA MET A 1 -18.36 -26.92 -0.53
C MET A 1 -19.24 -25.78 -0.03
N PRO A 2 -19.95 -25.02 -0.87
CA PRO A 2 -20.46 -23.68 -0.52
C PRO A 2 -21.92 -23.65 -0.01
N TYR A 3 -22.52 -24.77 0.39
CA TYR A 3 -23.98 -24.88 0.57
C TYR A 3 -24.49 -24.91 2.03
N ASN A 4 -23.65 -24.61 3.02
CA ASN A 4 -24.01 -24.77 4.44
C ASN A 4 -24.71 -23.56 5.09
N TYR A 5 -24.91 -22.44 4.39
CA TYR A 5 -25.33 -21.17 5.01
C TYR A 5 -26.80 -20.77 4.76
N PHE A 6 -27.57 -21.56 4.01
CA PHE A 6 -29.01 -21.34 3.89
C PHE A 6 -29.73 -21.88 5.13
N LEU A 7 -29.71 -21.13 6.23
CA LEU A 7 -30.53 -21.43 7.41
C LEU A 7 -31.99 -21.03 7.12
N SER A 8 -32.88 -22.01 7.07
CA SER A 8 -34.32 -21.77 7.19
C SER A 8 -34.68 -21.55 8.66
N GLY A 9 -35.11 -20.35 9.02
CA GLY A 9 -35.55 -20.12 10.40
C GLY A 9 -36.02 -18.70 10.70
N SER A 10 -37.34 -18.59 10.95
CA SER A 10 -38.07 -17.67 11.86
C SER A 10 -37.86 -16.14 11.69
N PRO A 11 -38.81 -15.26 12.09
CA PRO A 11 -38.85 -13.88 11.60
C PRO A 11 -37.78 -13.04 12.30
N THR A 12 -36.57 -13.09 11.78
CA THR A 12 -35.49 -12.15 12.06
C THR A 12 -35.82 -10.86 11.31
N PHE A 13 -35.57 -9.72 11.95
CA PHE A 13 -35.66 -8.39 11.36
C PHE A 13 -35.19 -8.46 9.90
N PHE A 14 -36.07 -8.13 8.94
CA PHE A 14 -35.79 -8.30 7.52
C PHE A 14 -34.59 -7.45 7.13
N LYS A 15 -33.37 -8.01 7.27
CA LYS A 15 -32.20 -7.51 6.59
C LYS A 15 -32.55 -7.50 5.12
N SER A 16 -32.27 -6.38 4.46
CA SER A 16 -32.47 -6.29 3.03
C SER A 16 -31.69 -7.42 2.36
N ASN A 17 -32.19 -7.98 1.26
CA ASN A 17 -31.43 -8.98 0.50
C ASN A 17 -30.00 -8.50 0.23
N LYS A 18 -29.82 -7.20 -0.02
CA LYS A 18 -28.50 -6.56 -0.18
C LYS A 18 -27.58 -6.73 1.04
N GLU A 19 -28.11 -6.56 2.24
CA GLU A 19 -27.33 -6.66 3.48
C GLU A 19 -26.89 -8.11 3.73
N ASN A 20 -27.78 -9.08 3.50
CA ASN A 20 -27.43 -10.49 3.59
C ASN A 20 -26.32 -10.88 2.60
N TRP A 21 -26.39 -10.39 1.35
CA TRP A 21 -25.33 -10.63 0.36
C TRP A 21 -23.98 -10.03 0.75
N ILE A 22 -23.98 -8.86 1.40
CA ILE A 22 -22.74 -8.24 1.90
C ILE A 22 -22.17 -9.06 3.04
N ASP A 23 -23.00 -9.46 4.01
CA ASP A 23 -22.59 -10.26 5.16
C ASP A 23 -22.01 -11.62 4.72
N ASP A 24 -22.70 -12.32 3.81
CA ASP A 24 -22.25 -13.61 3.27
C ASP A 24 -20.92 -13.47 2.51
N PHE A 25 -20.76 -12.38 1.74
CA PHE A 25 -19.51 -12.09 1.04
C PHE A 25 -18.36 -11.84 2.01
N THR A 26 -18.59 -11.04 3.05
CA THR A 26 -17.58 -10.73 4.06
C THR A 26 -17.12 -11.98 4.80
N GLN A 27 -18.05 -12.86 5.21
CA GLN A 27 -17.72 -14.12 5.87
C GLN A 27 -16.91 -15.05 4.95
N LEU A 28 -17.34 -15.22 3.70
CA LEU A 28 -16.62 -16.04 2.72
C LEU A 28 -15.21 -15.48 2.46
N PHE A 29 -15.08 -14.16 2.39
CA PHE A 29 -13.79 -13.50 2.21
C PHE A 29 -12.86 -13.76 3.39
N ASP A 30 -13.34 -13.61 4.63
CA ASP A 30 -12.54 -13.82 5.84
C ASP A 30 -12.15 -15.30 6.01
N ASP A 31 -13.06 -16.24 5.73
CA ASP A 31 -12.76 -17.68 5.72
C ASP A 31 -11.70 -18.04 4.67
N SER A 32 -11.79 -17.44 3.49
CA SER A 32 -10.79 -17.59 2.43
C SER A 32 -9.46 -16.95 2.83
N PHE A 33 -9.51 -15.81 3.52
CA PHE A 33 -8.33 -15.09 3.98
C PHE A 33 -7.52 -15.95 4.93
N THR A 34 -8.14 -16.55 5.96
CA THR A 34 -7.41 -17.36 6.95
C THR A 34 -6.82 -18.65 6.39
N ASN A 35 -7.42 -19.20 5.33
CA ASN A 35 -6.99 -20.46 4.72
C ASN A 35 -5.97 -20.27 3.59
N ALA A 36 -5.68 -19.03 3.19
CA ALA A 36 -4.78 -18.76 2.08
C ALA A 36 -3.30 -18.92 2.47
N SER A 37 -2.47 -19.37 1.53
CA SER A 37 -1.04 -19.62 1.74
C SER A 37 -0.16 -18.37 1.71
N ASP A 38 -0.73 -17.24 1.30
CA ASP A 38 -0.09 -15.94 1.11
C ASP A 38 -0.33 -14.99 2.30
N VAL A 39 -0.78 -15.53 3.45
CA VAL A 39 -1.01 -14.79 4.70
C VAL A 39 0.30 -14.66 5.47
N PHE A 40 0.69 -13.43 5.78
CA PHE A 40 1.88 -13.10 6.55
C PHE A 40 1.57 -12.06 7.61
N VAL A 41 2.33 -12.09 8.70
CA VAL A 41 2.32 -11.01 9.71
C VAL A 41 3.36 -9.99 9.29
N ILE A 42 2.93 -8.75 9.07
CA ILE A 42 3.80 -7.61 8.75
C ILE A 42 3.62 -6.52 9.80
N GLN A 43 4.52 -5.54 9.80
CA GLN A 43 4.46 -4.42 10.72
C GLN A 43 3.84 -3.20 10.02
N GLU A 44 2.72 -2.72 10.52
CA GLU A 44 2.06 -1.49 10.10
C GLU A 44 2.36 -0.35 11.07
N GLU A 45 2.49 0.86 10.55
CA GLU A 45 2.59 2.04 11.39
C GLU A 45 1.27 2.35 12.12
N THR A 46 1.31 2.35 13.45
CA THR A 46 0.13 2.52 14.34
C THR A 46 -0.63 3.82 14.10
N LEU A 47 0.11 4.92 13.93
CA LEU A 47 -0.41 6.23 13.58
C LEU A 47 0.44 6.78 12.45
N PHE A 48 -0.23 7.43 11.48
CA PHE A 48 0.45 8.01 10.33
C PHE A 48 1.64 8.89 10.76
N ALA A 49 2.83 8.57 10.24
CA ALA A 49 4.08 9.28 10.49
C ALA A 49 4.57 9.29 11.96
N SER A 50 4.12 8.37 12.79
CA SER A 50 4.57 8.23 14.19
C SER A 50 5.90 7.49 14.35
N GLY A 51 6.28 6.64 13.39
CA GLY A 51 7.44 5.75 13.49
C GLY A 51 7.26 4.57 14.46
N ALA A 52 6.05 4.37 15.01
CA ALA A 52 5.73 3.24 15.88
C ALA A 52 4.95 2.18 15.09
N TYR A 53 5.42 0.94 15.14
CA TYR A 53 4.88 -0.16 14.35
C TYR A 53 4.17 -1.21 15.22
N ALA A 54 3.09 -1.79 14.70
CA ALA A 54 2.34 -2.89 15.28
C ALA A 54 2.14 -4.01 14.28
N ASP A 55 2.02 -5.24 14.77
CA ASP A 55 1.84 -6.41 13.93
C ASP A 55 0.42 -6.47 13.37
N VAL A 56 0.31 -6.68 12.06
CA VAL A 56 -0.94 -6.86 11.32
C VAL A 56 -0.84 -8.09 10.42
N THR A 57 -1.92 -8.88 10.39
CA THR A 57 -2.03 -10.03 9.51
C THR A 57 -2.59 -9.59 8.16
N VAL A 58 -1.81 -9.74 7.10
CA VAL A 58 -2.18 -9.34 5.75
C VAL A 58 -1.86 -10.44 4.76
N ARG A 59 -2.53 -10.44 3.61
CA ARG A 59 -2.13 -11.26 2.47
C ARG A 59 -1.20 -10.48 1.56
N VAL A 60 -0.03 -11.03 1.27
CA VAL A 60 1.02 -10.37 0.47
C VAL A 60 1.11 -11.02 -0.90
N ASN A 61 0.60 -10.32 -1.92
CA ASN A 61 0.57 -10.79 -3.29
C ASN A 61 1.53 -10.03 -4.19
N THR A 62 1.88 -10.64 -5.32
CA THR A 62 2.68 -9.98 -6.36
C THR A 62 1.83 -8.93 -7.09
N ALA A 63 2.39 -7.73 -7.26
CA ALA A 63 1.75 -6.70 -8.06
C ALA A 63 2.09 -6.92 -9.54
N ILE A 64 1.15 -7.47 -10.31
CA ILE A 64 1.30 -7.59 -11.76
C ILE A 64 0.64 -6.36 -12.40
N ASN A 65 1.44 -5.47 -13.01
CA ASN A 65 0.92 -4.42 -13.89
C ASN A 65 1.44 -4.65 -15.31
N ASN A 66 0.54 -4.98 -16.22
CA ASN A 66 0.85 -5.26 -17.62
C ASN A 66 0.91 -3.98 -18.49
N GLU A 67 0.44 -2.82 -17.99
CA GLU A 67 0.18 -1.65 -18.83
C GLU A 67 1.39 -0.73 -19.03
N THR A 68 2.34 -0.69 -18.08
CA THR A 68 3.44 0.30 -18.12
C THR A 68 4.76 -0.23 -18.67
N GLY A 69 4.86 -1.54 -18.99
CA GLY A 69 6.09 -2.18 -19.48
C GLY A 69 7.29 -2.13 -18.51
N ARG A 70 7.13 -1.52 -17.34
CA ARG A 70 8.10 -1.55 -16.26
C ARG A 70 7.92 -2.87 -15.52
N LYS A 71 8.97 -3.69 -15.46
CA LYS A 71 8.97 -4.92 -14.68
C LYS A 71 8.78 -4.55 -13.21
N LEU A 72 7.53 -4.59 -12.73
CA LEU A 72 7.21 -4.56 -11.32
C LEU A 72 7.54 -5.96 -10.79
N GLY A 73 8.81 -6.17 -10.44
CA GLY A 73 9.27 -7.41 -9.81
C GLY A 73 8.91 -7.43 -8.33
N ASP A 74 9.82 -7.96 -7.50
CA ASP A 74 9.63 -8.01 -6.06
C ASP A 74 9.56 -6.65 -5.35
N ASP A 75 9.82 -5.55 -6.05
CA ASP A 75 9.72 -4.19 -5.50
C ASP A 75 8.28 -3.70 -5.30
N PHE A 76 7.30 -4.41 -5.86
CA PHE A 76 5.88 -4.07 -5.72
C PHE A 76 5.10 -5.27 -5.21
N LYS A 77 4.29 -5.02 -4.18
CA LYS A 77 3.39 -6.02 -3.61
C LYS A 77 2.00 -5.42 -3.45
N ILE A 78 0.98 -6.26 -3.58
CA ILE A 78 -0.40 -5.94 -3.25
C ILE A 78 -0.64 -6.52 -1.86
N LEU A 79 -1.04 -5.65 -0.94
CA LEU A 79 -1.47 -6.01 0.41
C LEU A 79 -2.99 -6.09 0.41
N LEU A 80 -3.51 -7.23 0.81
CA LEU A 80 -4.94 -7.47 1.02
C LEU A 80 -5.16 -7.60 2.53
N PHE A 81 -6.14 -6.84 3.04
CA PHE A 81 -6.45 -6.79 4.46
C PHE A 81 -7.76 -7.54 4.75
N GLN A 82 -7.93 -7.95 6.00
CA GLN A 82 -9.19 -8.52 6.47
C GLN A 82 -10.32 -7.49 6.40
N SER A 83 -11.56 -7.95 6.34
CA SER A 83 -12.73 -7.07 6.24
C SER A 83 -12.86 -6.10 7.43
N SER A 84 -12.40 -6.50 8.61
CA SER A 84 -12.42 -5.71 9.84
C SER A 84 -11.27 -4.71 9.98
N HIS A 85 -10.35 -4.66 9.02
CA HIS A 85 -9.19 -3.78 9.09
C HIS A 85 -9.59 -2.31 8.87
N ALA A 86 -8.86 -1.41 9.53
CA ALA A 86 -9.04 0.02 9.32
C ALA A 86 -8.67 0.43 7.88
N ASP A 87 -9.19 1.57 7.43
CA ASP A 87 -8.86 2.09 6.10
C ASP A 87 -7.37 2.41 5.99
N VAL A 88 -6.75 1.93 4.91
CA VAL A 88 -5.37 2.22 4.56
C VAL A 88 -5.33 3.44 3.64
N SER A 89 -4.34 4.30 3.85
CA SER A 89 -4.12 5.55 3.15
C SER A 89 -2.78 5.56 2.41
N VAL A 90 -2.72 6.34 1.34
CA VAL A 90 -1.48 6.52 0.57
C VAL A 90 -0.43 7.24 1.42
N GLY A 91 0.82 6.75 1.37
CA GLY A 91 1.94 7.31 2.12
C GLY A 91 2.18 6.68 3.49
N GLN A 92 1.35 5.73 3.95
CA GLN A 92 1.67 4.92 5.13
C GLN A 92 2.89 4.03 4.89
N LEU A 93 3.66 3.81 5.96
CA LEU A 93 4.81 2.91 5.96
C LEU A 93 4.46 1.57 6.61
N PHE A 94 4.93 0.51 5.96
CA PHE A 94 4.91 -0.85 6.45
C PHE A 94 6.34 -1.39 6.51
N GLN A 95 6.57 -2.39 7.35
CA GLN A 95 7.85 -3.05 7.50
C GLN A 95 7.66 -4.57 7.47
N PHE A 96 8.35 -5.21 6.52
CA PHE A 96 8.45 -6.67 6.42
C PHE A 96 9.66 -7.03 5.58
N ASP A 97 10.16 -8.26 5.75
CA ASP A 97 11.36 -8.77 5.07
C ASP A 97 12.57 -7.82 5.18
N ASN A 98 12.77 -7.30 6.40
CA ASN A 98 13.86 -6.37 6.74
C ASN A 98 13.92 -5.11 5.84
N SER A 99 12.77 -4.71 5.30
CA SER A 99 12.63 -3.60 4.36
C SER A 99 11.45 -2.71 4.75
N TYR A 100 11.52 -1.44 4.36
CA TYR A 100 10.41 -0.51 4.47
C TYR A 100 9.63 -0.50 3.17
N TRP A 101 8.31 -0.39 3.28
CA TRP A 101 7.39 -0.42 2.17
C TRP A 101 6.44 0.76 2.30
N LEU A 102 6.33 1.56 1.24
CA LEU A 102 5.45 2.72 1.21
C LEU A 102 4.20 2.39 0.40
N ILE A 103 3.01 2.72 0.92
CA ILE A 103 1.77 2.60 0.17
C ILE A 103 1.74 3.67 -0.93
N VAL A 104 1.72 3.22 -2.18
CA VAL A 104 1.66 4.09 -3.37
C VAL A 104 0.24 4.25 -3.91
N ASN A 105 -0.64 3.28 -3.61
CA ASN A 105 -2.04 3.31 -4.01
C ASN A 105 -2.86 2.56 -2.95
N ALA A 106 -4.03 3.08 -2.59
CA ALA A 106 -4.94 2.44 -1.65
C ALA A 106 -6.35 2.41 -2.26
N ASN A 107 -7.00 1.25 -2.14
CA ASN A 107 -8.35 0.96 -2.60
C ASN A 107 -9.22 0.59 -1.39
N SER A 108 -9.59 1.61 -0.62
CA SER A 108 -10.52 1.50 0.52
C SER A 108 -11.90 2.09 0.21
N LEU A 109 -11.98 3.09 -0.67
CA LEU A 109 -13.24 3.81 -0.95
C LEU A 109 -14.28 2.92 -1.64
N LYS A 110 -15.38 2.62 -0.93
CA LYS A 110 -16.50 1.79 -1.40
C LYS A 110 -16.09 0.39 -1.89
N SER A 111 -14.96 -0.12 -1.41
CA SER A 111 -14.54 -1.49 -1.64
C SER A 111 -15.06 -2.38 -0.51
N LEU A 112 -15.50 -3.60 -0.84
CA LEU A 112 -15.86 -4.61 0.17
C LEU A 112 -14.62 -5.24 0.82
N ALA A 113 -13.49 -5.22 0.12
CA ALA A 113 -12.20 -5.69 0.62
C ALA A 113 -11.17 -4.57 0.48
N VAL A 114 -10.49 -4.22 1.57
CA VAL A 114 -9.45 -3.21 1.56
C VAL A 114 -8.19 -3.81 0.94
N SER A 115 -7.67 -3.13 -0.09
CA SER A 115 -6.41 -3.51 -0.73
C SER A 115 -5.54 -2.28 -0.93
N ALA A 116 -4.23 -2.47 -0.88
CA ALA A 116 -3.27 -1.41 -1.11
C ALA A 116 -2.08 -1.95 -1.92
N MET A 117 -1.51 -1.10 -2.77
CA MET A 117 -0.25 -1.40 -3.45
C MET A 117 0.89 -0.75 -2.67
N ALA A 118 1.84 -1.57 -2.24
CA ALA A 118 3.04 -1.16 -1.55
C ALA A 118 4.25 -1.25 -2.49
N ARG A 119 5.14 -0.26 -2.41
CA ARG A 119 6.43 -0.25 -3.11
C ARG A 119 7.56 -0.28 -2.09
N ARG A 120 8.56 -1.12 -2.33
CA ARG A 120 9.74 -1.25 -1.48
C ARG A 120 10.59 0.02 -1.53
N CYS A 121 10.94 0.55 -0.35
CA CYS A 121 11.90 1.63 -0.22
C CYS A 121 13.30 1.09 -0.52
N ASN A 122 13.91 1.62 -1.58
CA ASN A 122 15.24 1.20 -2.04
C ASN A 122 16.37 2.07 -1.46
N ASN A 123 16.04 3.20 -0.83
CA ASN A 123 17.04 4.11 -0.27
C ASN A 123 16.55 4.80 1.00
N ARG A 124 17.43 5.59 1.64
CA ARG A 124 17.11 6.51 2.72
C ARG A 124 17.63 7.89 2.36
N ILE A 125 16.74 8.86 2.29
CA ILE A 125 17.14 10.25 2.13
C ILE A 125 17.70 10.75 3.46
N ARG A 126 18.82 11.47 3.39
CA ARG A 126 19.48 12.07 4.54
C ARG A 126 19.78 13.53 4.22
N TRP A 127 19.42 14.42 5.15
CA TRP A 127 19.73 15.83 5.05
C TRP A 127 20.03 16.38 6.44
N SER A 128 20.81 17.46 6.49
CA SER A 128 21.11 18.17 7.73
C SER A 128 20.42 19.52 7.67
N ASP A 129 19.71 19.85 8.74
CA ASP A 129 19.15 21.19 8.92
C ASP A 129 20.26 22.20 9.28
N THR A 130 19.93 23.49 9.19
CA THR A 130 20.77 24.63 9.56
C THR A 130 21.30 24.53 11.00
N ASN A 131 20.56 23.83 11.86
CA ASN A 131 20.93 23.55 13.25
C ASN A 131 21.92 22.37 13.43
N GLY A 132 22.36 21.73 12.34
CA GLY A 132 23.27 20.58 12.36
C GLY A 132 22.60 19.25 12.73
N ILE A 133 21.28 19.22 12.90
CA ILE A 133 20.52 17.98 13.12
C ILE A 133 20.39 17.23 11.79
N THR A 134 20.85 15.99 11.75
CA THR A 134 20.71 15.11 10.58
C THR A 134 19.45 14.27 10.69
N TYR A 135 18.61 14.32 9.66
CA TYR A 135 17.43 13.50 9.51
C TYR A 135 17.70 12.33 8.55
N SER A 136 17.03 11.19 8.77
CA SER A 136 17.08 10.05 7.85
C SER A 136 15.72 9.39 7.71
N VAL A 137 15.15 9.43 6.51
CA VAL A 137 13.82 8.89 6.23
C VAL A 137 13.91 7.84 5.12
N PRO A 138 13.27 6.67 5.25
CA PRO A 138 13.19 5.69 4.17
C PRO A 138 12.43 6.29 2.97
N CYS A 139 12.99 6.10 1.77
CA CYS A 139 12.41 6.66 0.56
C CYS A 139 12.53 5.70 -0.63
N ILE A 140 11.70 5.97 -1.63
CA ILE A 140 11.72 5.33 -2.92
C ILE A 140 12.33 6.31 -3.91
N ILE A 141 13.43 5.93 -4.53
CA ILE A 141 13.99 6.63 -5.67
C ILE A 141 13.47 5.97 -6.94
N ASP A 142 12.84 6.75 -7.82
CA ASP A 142 12.36 6.20 -9.08
C ASP A 142 13.52 5.84 -10.01
N TYR A 143 13.37 4.73 -10.73
CA TYR A 143 14.44 4.18 -11.58
C TYR A 143 14.67 5.02 -12.85
N SER A 144 13.72 5.89 -13.21
CA SER A 144 13.87 6.79 -14.35
C SER A 144 14.35 8.16 -13.91
N ILE A 145 15.45 8.61 -14.52
CA ILE A 145 15.85 10.02 -14.50
C ILE A 145 14.89 10.76 -15.44
N ALA A 146 14.19 11.76 -14.93
CA ALA A 146 13.36 12.62 -15.76
C ALA A 146 14.26 13.66 -16.44
N THR A 147 14.28 13.65 -17.77
CA THR A 147 14.88 14.72 -18.58
C THR A 147 13.81 15.75 -18.93
N PRO A 148 14.16 17.03 -19.07
CA PRO A 148 13.23 18.04 -19.56
C PRO A 148 12.68 17.68 -20.95
N ASP A 149 11.41 18.03 -21.21
CA ASP A 149 10.75 17.79 -22.51
C ASP A 149 11.30 18.80 -23.55
N ASN A 150 12.08 18.29 -24.51
CA ASN A 150 12.84 19.11 -25.45
C ASN A 150 12.15 19.27 -26.82
N LYS A 151 10.85 18.96 -26.94
CA LYS A 151 10.15 18.92 -28.24
C LYS A 151 10.20 20.21 -29.08
N ASN A 152 10.48 21.37 -28.48
CA ASN A 152 10.42 22.68 -29.16
C ASN A 152 11.71 23.53 -29.06
N ARG A 153 12.87 22.95 -28.73
CA ARG A 153 14.14 23.72 -28.61
C ARG A 153 15.19 23.27 -29.62
N THR A 154 15.86 24.25 -30.23
CA THR A 154 16.93 24.08 -31.23
C THR A 154 18.35 24.17 -30.66
N ASP A 155 18.51 24.56 -29.39
CA ASP A 155 19.83 24.72 -28.76
C ASP A 155 20.30 23.43 -28.06
N PRO A 156 21.61 23.11 -28.10
CA PRO A 156 22.17 21.97 -27.37
C PRO A 156 22.07 22.21 -25.86
N LEU A 157 21.26 21.41 -25.17
CA LEU A 157 21.11 21.43 -23.72
C LEU A 157 22.18 20.56 -23.05
N ILE A 158 22.77 21.09 -21.98
CA ILE A 158 23.49 20.28 -20.98
C ILE A 158 22.43 19.42 -20.29
N GLY A 159 22.67 18.11 -20.16
CA GLY A 159 21.71 17.17 -19.61
C GLY A 159 21.39 17.46 -18.14
N GLU A 160 20.30 18.18 -17.88
CA GLU A 160 19.74 18.33 -16.54
C GLU A 160 18.79 17.16 -16.29
N GLY A 161 19.07 16.37 -15.24
CA GLY A 161 18.25 15.23 -14.84
C GLY A 161 17.62 15.47 -13.49
N THR A 162 16.29 15.31 -13.39
CA THR A 162 15.60 15.33 -12.10
C THR A 162 15.41 13.91 -11.59
N ILE A 163 15.81 13.66 -10.34
CA ILE A 163 15.56 12.40 -9.64
C ILE A 163 14.25 12.56 -8.86
N LYS A 164 13.30 11.67 -9.10
CA LYS A 164 12.04 11.63 -8.35
C LYS A 164 12.22 10.78 -7.10
N VAL A 165 11.95 11.37 -5.95
CA VAL A 165 12.02 10.70 -4.64
C VAL A 165 10.63 10.74 -4.00
N PHE A 166 10.14 9.60 -3.55
CA PHE A 166 8.91 9.49 -2.77
C PHE A 166 9.28 9.11 -1.34
N ALA A 167 8.83 9.91 -0.38
CA ALA A 167 9.00 9.64 1.04
C ALA A 167 7.65 9.85 1.74
N GLN A 168 7.50 9.28 2.94
CA GLN A 168 6.34 9.55 3.76
C GLN A 168 6.29 11.03 4.14
N LEU A 169 5.09 11.60 4.09
CA LEU A 169 4.83 12.94 4.61
C LEU A 169 4.84 12.89 6.14
N ASN A 170 5.81 13.51 6.77
CA ASN A 170 5.91 13.64 8.22
C ASN A 170 6.32 15.09 8.56
N ASP A 171 6.36 15.44 9.84
CA ASP A 171 6.72 16.81 10.25
C ASP A 171 8.13 17.23 9.77
N THR A 172 9.02 16.27 9.50
CA THR A 172 10.38 16.53 9.02
C THR A 172 10.48 16.71 7.50
N THR A 173 9.66 16.00 6.72
CA THR A 173 9.65 16.06 5.25
C THR A 173 8.68 17.11 4.71
N ARG A 174 7.82 17.66 5.57
CA ARG A 174 6.95 18.80 5.28
C ARG A 174 7.75 20.12 5.42
N THR A 175 8.73 20.30 4.54
CA THR A 175 9.53 21.53 4.41
C THR A 175 9.36 22.12 3.02
#